data_AF-A0ABD2M6B8-F1
#
_entry.id   AF-A0ABD2M6B8-F1
#
_cell.length_a   1.000
_cell.length_b   1.000
_cell.length_c   1.000
_cell.angle_alpha   90.00
_cell.angle_beta   90.00
_cell.angle_gamma   90.00
#
_symmetry.space_group_name_H-M   'P 1'
#
loop_
_entity.id
_entity.type
_entity.pdbx_description
1 polymer ?
#
loop_
_entity_poly.entity_id
_entity_poly.type
_entity_poly.pdbx_seq_one_letter_code
_entity_poly.pdbx_strand_id
1 'polypeptide(L)'
;MLKDIWICQEFGQCSTFMAKKKEAQVQKDEGFPPVVVPPADTQSRKKKKKCLVKNRAYFKRFQPKFKRRRQGKTDYYARKRLTVQDKNKYNTPKYHLIVRFTNKDIIAQIAYSKIVGDIVVCSAYGHELPKYGIKVGLTNYAAAYATGLLLARRHLNKLKLDSVYKGKENVDGEDFDVEQEGDNPNPFTCVLDTGLARTTTGAKLFGVMKGVADGGIHVPHSETRFFGFDPEEKKYSAEAHRDRIFGKHVADYMAHLKEEDEEAYKRQFSQFIKNGIESGTLEEMYKKAHEAIRADPSFTKKEPKKPKEQKYWNKKKYTLTERKHRVANRKAYLLHLKNQQEAVLEG
;
A
#
# COMPACT_ATOMS: atom_id res chain seq x y z
N MET A 1 -42.73 -46.52 25.56
CA MET A 1 -43.89 -45.98 24.82
C MET A 1 -43.37 -45.46 23.47
N LEU A 2 -44.16 -45.61 22.40
CA LEU A 2 -44.08 -44.96 21.07
C LEU A 2 -42.81 -44.17 20.65
N LYS A 3 -42.23 -44.60 19.50
CA LYS A 3 -41.73 -43.76 18.37
C LYS A 3 -40.48 -42.87 18.59
N ASP A 4 -39.65 -42.49 17.61
CA ASP A 4 -39.35 -42.81 16.19
C ASP A 4 -37.99 -42.09 15.86
N ILE A 5 -37.15 -42.29 14.81
CA ILE A 5 -37.10 -43.13 13.59
C ILE A 5 -35.63 -43.20 13.05
N TRP A 6 -35.24 -44.25 12.28
CA TRP A 6 -34.11 -44.44 11.33
C TRP A 6 -32.69 -43.87 11.66
N ILE A 7 -31.58 -44.63 11.74
CA ILE A 7 -30.97 -45.72 10.92
C ILE A 7 -30.32 -45.26 9.59
N CYS A 8 -28.99 -45.42 9.48
CA CYS A 8 -28.27 -45.64 8.22
C CYS A 8 -26.90 -46.33 8.46
N GLN A 9 -26.91 -47.67 8.49
CA GLN A 9 -25.77 -48.60 8.39
C GLN A 9 -25.84 -49.29 7.02
N GLU A 10 -24.80 -49.90 6.42
CA GLU A 10 -23.33 -49.82 6.50
C GLU A 10 -22.77 -50.63 5.29
N PHE A 11 -21.46 -50.69 5.09
CA PHE A 11 -20.71 -51.64 4.22
C PHE A 11 -21.30 -52.13 2.88
N GLY A 12 -20.59 -51.86 1.75
CA GLY A 12 -20.83 -52.66 0.54
C GLY A 12 -20.27 -52.24 -0.83
N GLN A 13 -19.04 -51.70 -0.96
CA GLN A 13 -18.31 -51.67 -2.25
C GLN A 13 -16.86 -51.12 -2.12
N CYS A 14 -15.85 -52.00 -2.08
CA CYS A 14 -14.43 -51.60 -2.14
C CYS A 14 -13.74 -51.97 -3.48
N SER A 15 -14.35 -52.86 -4.27
CA SER A 15 -13.80 -53.37 -5.54
C SER A 15 -13.94 -52.41 -6.74
N THR A 16 -14.87 -51.45 -6.70
CA THR A 16 -15.23 -50.62 -7.86
C THR A 16 -14.36 -49.37 -8.07
N PHE A 17 -13.49 -49.02 -7.11
CA PHE A 17 -12.76 -47.73 -7.14
C PHE A 17 -11.50 -47.74 -8.01
N MET A 18 -10.83 -48.89 -8.16
CA MET A 18 -9.63 -49.00 -9.03
C MET A 18 -9.99 -49.06 -10.52
N ALA A 19 -11.14 -49.65 -10.88
CA ALA A 19 -11.59 -49.75 -12.28
C ALA A 19 -11.87 -48.37 -12.89
N LYS A 20 -12.70 -47.56 -12.22
CA LYS A 20 -13.07 -46.19 -12.66
C LYS A 20 -11.88 -45.27 -12.92
N LYS A 21 -10.72 -45.54 -12.31
CA LYS A 21 -9.50 -44.73 -12.49
C LYS A 21 -8.74 -45.02 -13.79
N LYS A 22 -8.99 -46.15 -14.46
CA LYS A 22 -8.50 -46.42 -15.83
C LYS A 22 -9.41 -45.83 -16.90
N GLU A 23 -10.73 -45.88 -16.70
CA GLU A 23 -11.73 -45.37 -17.66
C GLU A 23 -11.74 -43.84 -17.72
N ALA A 24 -11.59 -43.17 -16.57
CA ALA A 24 -11.55 -41.70 -16.45
C ALA A 24 -10.34 -41.02 -17.14
N GLN A 25 -9.52 -41.78 -17.87
CA GLN A 25 -8.38 -41.30 -18.65
C GLN A 25 -8.61 -41.37 -20.17
N VAL A 26 -9.76 -41.90 -20.63
CA VAL A 26 -10.09 -42.10 -22.06
C VAL A 26 -11.07 -41.05 -22.62
N GLN A 27 -12.06 -40.59 -21.84
CA GLN A 27 -13.03 -39.59 -22.31
C GLN A 27 -12.62 -38.15 -21.97
N LYS A 28 -11.94 -37.48 -22.92
CA LYS A 28 -11.74 -36.01 -22.92
C LYS A 28 -11.91 -35.33 -24.28
N ASP A 29 -12.40 -36.04 -25.28
CA ASP A 29 -12.63 -35.55 -26.65
C ASP A 29 -14.12 -35.61 -27.05
N GLU A 30 -15.01 -35.11 -26.19
CA GLU A 30 -16.43 -34.94 -26.49
C GLU A 30 -16.90 -33.49 -26.27
N GLY A 31 -17.66 -32.97 -27.22
CA GLY A 31 -18.61 -31.85 -27.05
C GLY A 31 -18.10 -30.51 -26.51
N PHE A 32 -17.69 -29.59 -27.39
CA PHE A 32 -18.06 -28.19 -27.15
C PHE A 32 -19.59 -28.08 -27.31
N PRO A 33 -20.34 -27.50 -26.35
CA PRO A 33 -21.80 -27.46 -26.43
C PRO A 33 -22.25 -26.66 -27.68
N PRO A 34 -23.33 -27.10 -28.36
CA PRO A 34 -23.77 -26.49 -29.61
C PRO A 34 -24.22 -25.05 -29.38
N VAL A 35 -23.77 -24.14 -30.26
CA VAL A 35 -24.15 -22.73 -30.23
C VAL A 35 -25.50 -22.58 -30.93
N VAL A 36 -26.57 -22.40 -30.15
CA VAL A 36 -27.89 -22.04 -30.67
C VAL A 36 -27.79 -20.70 -31.38
N VAL A 37 -28.09 -20.67 -32.69
CA VAL A 37 -28.13 -19.45 -33.49
C VAL A 37 -29.57 -18.94 -33.51
N PRO A 38 -29.88 -17.75 -32.94
CA PRO A 38 -31.22 -17.20 -32.98
C PRO A 38 -31.59 -16.70 -34.39
N PRO A 39 -32.88 -16.71 -34.77
CA PRO A 39 -33.34 -16.21 -36.06
C PRO A 39 -33.07 -14.71 -36.25
N ALA A 40 -32.97 -14.28 -37.50
CA ALA A 40 -32.50 -12.94 -37.87
C ALA A 40 -33.63 -11.89 -37.88
N ASP A 41 -33.94 -11.30 -36.72
CA ASP A 41 -34.93 -10.21 -36.61
C ASP A 41 -34.55 -8.94 -37.42
N THR A 42 -35.20 -8.74 -38.56
CA THR A 42 -34.96 -7.64 -39.49
C THR A 42 -35.64 -6.32 -39.10
N GLN A 43 -35.33 -5.76 -37.92
CA GLN A 43 -35.72 -4.39 -37.54
C GLN A 43 -34.51 -3.47 -37.30
N SER A 44 -33.85 -3.06 -38.39
CA SER A 44 -32.69 -2.16 -38.34
C SER A 44 -33.08 -0.71 -38.02
N ARG A 45 -33.36 -0.39 -36.74
CA ARG A 45 -33.41 1.00 -36.26
C ARG A 45 -32.09 1.69 -36.61
N LYS A 46 -32.11 2.70 -37.49
CA LYS A 46 -30.93 3.44 -38.00
C LYS A 46 -30.25 4.32 -36.93
N LYS A 47 -29.73 3.70 -35.86
CA LYS A 47 -28.76 4.33 -34.95
C LYS A 47 -27.55 4.76 -35.79
N LYS A 48 -27.27 6.07 -35.85
CA LYS A 48 -26.10 6.64 -36.56
C LYS A 48 -24.85 5.85 -36.16
N LYS A 49 -24.21 5.15 -37.12
CA LYS A 49 -23.04 4.29 -36.85
C LYS A 49 -21.90 5.14 -36.27
N LYS A 50 -21.71 5.08 -34.96
CA LYS A 50 -20.69 5.87 -34.25
C LYS A 50 -19.31 5.38 -34.66
N CYS A 51 -18.60 6.19 -35.46
CA CYS A 51 -17.32 5.82 -36.07
C CYS A 51 -16.31 5.31 -35.03
N LEU A 52 -15.55 4.27 -35.37
CA LEU A 52 -14.59 3.63 -34.46
C LEU A 52 -13.42 4.57 -34.14
N VAL A 53 -13.52 5.29 -33.03
CA VAL A 53 -12.52 6.29 -32.58
C VAL A 53 -11.14 5.65 -32.33
N LYS A 54 -11.10 4.45 -31.73
CA LYS A 54 -9.86 3.70 -31.46
C LYS A 54 -9.46 2.82 -32.66
N ASN A 55 -9.25 3.45 -33.82
CA ASN A 55 -8.84 2.78 -35.05
C ASN A 55 -7.30 2.64 -35.17
N ARG A 56 -6.82 2.01 -36.25
CA ARG A 56 -5.38 1.82 -36.56
C ARG A 56 -4.62 3.16 -36.65
N ALA A 57 -5.26 4.24 -37.10
CA ALA A 57 -4.65 5.56 -37.20
C ALA A 57 -4.48 6.22 -35.82
N TYR A 58 -5.45 6.07 -34.92
CA TYR A 58 -5.36 6.50 -33.52
C TYR A 58 -4.15 5.85 -32.84
N PHE A 59 -4.03 4.52 -32.89
CA PHE A 59 -2.92 3.82 -32.23
C PHE A 59 -1.55 4.12 -32.85
N LYS A 60 -1.45 4.44 -34.14
CA LYS A 60 -0.21 4.94 -34.77
C LYS A 60 0.21 6.34 -34.26
N ARG A 61 -0.73 7.19 -33.86
CA ARG A 61 -0.49 8.58 -33.39
C ARG A 61 -0.46 8.70 -31.86
N PHE A 62 -0.90 7.70 -31.12
CA PHE A 62 -1.08 7.76 -29.68
C PHE A 62 0.27 7.69 -28.93
N GLN A 63 0.80 8.85 -28.52
CA GLN A 63 1.96 8.92 -27.66
C GLN A 63 1.59 8.59 -26.19
N PRO A 64 2.12 7.51 -25.59
CA PRO A 64 1.78 7.15 -24.22
C PRO A 64 2.54 8.00 -23.20
N LYS A 65 1.82 8.60 -22.23
CA LYS A 65 2.43 9.27 -21.07
C LYS A 65 3.39 8.34 -20.30
N PHE A 66 4.38 8.88 -19.61
CA PHE A 66 5.40 8.09 -18.88
C PHE A 66 4.81 7.03 -17.95
N LYS A 67 5.52 5.90 -17.78
CA LYS A 67 5.04 4.69 -17.07
C LYS A 67 4.39 4.98 -15.72
N ARG A 68 5.05 5.77 -14.85
CA ARG A 68 4.51 6.11 -13.52
C ARG A 68 3.31 7.06 -13.56
N ARG A 69 3.15 7.90 -14.60
CA ARG A 69 1.97 8.77 -14.78
C ARG A 69 0.77 7.99 -15.30
N ARG A 70 0.99 6.99 -16.18
CA ARG A 70 -0.03 6.00 -16.58
C ARG A 70 -0.48 5.11 -15.42
N GLN A 71 0.41 4.78 -14.49
CA GLN A 71 0.10 4.05 -13.26
C GLN A 71 -0.51 4.93 -12.14
N GLY A 72 -0.65 6.25 -12.34
CA GLY A 72 -1.18 7.16 -11.32
C GLY A 72 -0.33 7.27 -10.04
N LYS A 73 0.99 7.02 -10.11
CA LYS A 73 1.88 6.96 -8.92
C LYS A 73 2.81 8.16 -8.73
N THR A 74 2.88 9.07 -9.70
CA THR A 74 3.80 10.21 -9.70
C THR A 74 3.28 11.29 -10.63
N ASP A 75 3.20 12.52 -10.13
CA ASP A 75 3.29 13.70 -10.97
C ASP A 75 4.76 14.04 -11.26
N TYR A 76 5.05 14.38 -12.51
CA TYR A 76 6.40 14.73 -12.95
C TYR A 76 6.69 16.22 -12.81
N TYR A 77 5.66 17.08 -12.67
CA TYR A 77 5.85 18.52 -12.49
C TYR A 77 6.34 18.82 -11.06
N ALA A 78 5.65 18.29 -10.05
CA ALA A 78 6.10 18.31 -8.66
C ALA A 78 7.48 17.65 -8.51
N ARG A 79 7.68 16.44 -9.08
CA ARG A 79 8.97 15.74 -9.01
C ARG A 79 10.11 16.55 -9.62
N LYS A 80 9.92 17.25 -10.75
CA LYS A 80 10.98 18.12 -11.34
C LYS A 80 11.43 19.19 -10.35
N ARG A 81 10.49 19.88 -9.68
CA ARG A 81 10.79 20.94 -8.69
C ARG A 81 11.51 20.37 -7.46
N LEU A 82 11.12 19.18 -7.01
CA LEU A 82 11.78 18.48 -5.91
C LEU A 82 13.21 18.03 -6.28
N THR A 83 13.38 17.23 -7.33
CA THR A 83 14.64 16.52 -7.64
C THR A 83 15.73 17.35 -8.29
N VAL A 84 15.42 18.50 -8.89
CA VAL A 84 16.47 19.36 -9.47
C VAL A 84 17.25 20.05 -8.36
N GLN A 85 18.57 19.88 -8.41
CA GLN A 85 19.57 20.56 -7.59
C GLN A 85 20.24 21.67 -8.41
N ASP A 86 20.75 22.70 -7.73
CA ASP A 86 21.47 23.79 -8.37
C ASP A 86 22.80 23.31 -8.97
N LYS A 87 23.13 23.74 -10.20
CA LYS A 87 24.30 23.20 -10.94
C LYS A 87 25.64 23.45 -10.25
N ASN A 88 25.77 24.55 -9.51
CA ASN A 88 26.96 24.89 -8.72
C ASN A 88 27.18 23.97 -7.50
N LYS A 89 26.18 23.17 -7.11
CA LYS A 89 26.30 22.14 -6.07
C LYS A 89 26.72 20.78 -6.63
N TYR A 90 26.95 20.67 -7.95
CA TYR A 90 27.49 19.51 -8.66
C TYR A 90 26.86 18.16 -8.24
N ASN A 91 27.60 17.35 -7.48
CA ASN A 91 27.20 16.01 -7.05
C ASN A 91 26.49 15.97 -5.68
N THR A 92 26.35 17.11 -4.98
CA THR A 92 25.74 17.16 -3.65
C THR A 92 24.28 16.73 -3.71
N PRO A 93 23.90 15.59 -3.09
CA PRO A 93 22.57 15.02 -3.22
C PRO A 93 21.52 15.91 -2.56
N LYS A 94 20.38 16.08 -3.25
CA LYS A 94 19.19 16.73 -2.68
C LYS A 94 18.31 15.66 -2.06
N TYR A 95 18.27 15.60 -0.73
CA TYR A 95 17.53 14.59 0.02
C TYR A 95 16.05 14.94 0.17
N HIS A 96 15.18 13.94 -0.01
CA HIS A 96 13.74 14.07 0.16
C HIS A 96 13.20 13.10 1.20
N LEU A 97 12.29 13.59 2.03
CA LEU A 97 11.45 12.80 2.92
C LEU A 97 10.20 12.33 2.15
N ILE A 98 10.27 11.11 1.61
CA ILE A 98 9.18 10.47 0.88
C ILE A 98 8.22 9.83 1.88
N VAL A 99 7.04 10.43 2.05
CA VAL A 99 5.97 9.90 2.91
C VAL A 99 4.84 9.34 2.07
N ARG A 100 4.46 8.08 2.29
CA ARG A 100 3.35 7.40 1.58
C ARG A 100 2.49 6.61 2.54
N PHE A 101 1.18 6.82 2.47
CA PHE A 101 0.19 6.02 3.20
C PHE A 101 -0.35 4.90 2.31
N THR A 102 -0.59 3.75 2.93
CA THR A 102 -1.41 2.67 2.39
C THR A 102 -2.54 2.38 3.38
N ASN A 103 -3.51 1.55 3.02
CA ASN A 103 -4.66 1.24 3.88
C ASN A 103 -4.29 0.55 5.21
N LYS A 104 -3.08 -0.02 5.33
CA LYS A 104 -2.63 -0.80 6.51
C LYS A 104 -1.20 -0.51 7.00
N ASP A 105 -0.46 0.36 6.31
CA ASP A 105 0.94 0.63 6.61
C ASP A 105 1.33 2.06 6.18
N ILE A 106 2.24 2.66 6.94
CA ILE A 106 2.86 3.96 6.67
C ILE A 106 4.27 3.69 6.16
N ILE A 107 4.69 4.38 5.10
CA ILE A 107 6.03 4.25 4.51
C ILE A 107 6.70 5.62 4.56
N ALA A 108 7.79 5.73 5.32
CA ALA A 108 8.60 6.94 5.43
C ALA A 108 10.03 6.60 4.99
N GLN A 109 10.58 7.34 4.02
CA GLN A 109 11.88 7.05 3.43
C GLN A 109 12.67 8.33 3.16
N ILE A 110 13.97 8.32 3.45
CA ILE A 110 14.89 9.38 3.04
C ILE A 110 15.63 8.89 1.79
N ALA A 111 15.50 9.62 0.69
CA ALA A 111 16.04 9.23 -0.61
C ALA A 111 16.58 10.41 -1.40
N TYR A 112 17.43 10.13 -2.39
CA TYR A 112 17.93 11.12 -3.35
C TYR A 112 17.99 10.52 -4.77
N SER A 113 17.90 11.35 -5.80
CA SER A 113 17.91 10.89 -7.19
C SER A 113 19.33 10.75 -7.78
N LYS A 114 19.56 9.64 -8.50
CA LYS A 114 20.63 9.50 -9.51
C LYS A 114 20.02 9.23 -10.89
N ILE A 115 20.85 9.29 -11.93
CA ILE A 115 20.44 9.09 -13.34
C ILE A 115 19.74 7.73 -13.56
N VAL A 116 20.25 6.66 -12.93
CA VAL A 116 19.69 5.29 -13.03
C VAL A 116 18.38 5.13 -12.25
N GLY A 117 18.20 5.89 -11.17
CA GLY A 117 17.06 5.79 -10.26
C GLY A 117 17.32 6.47 -8.91
N ASP A 118 16.31 6.47 -8.04
CA ASP A 118 16.45 6.98 -6.67
C ASP A 118 17.16 5.95 -5.77
N ILE A 119 18.03 6.44 -4.90
CA ILE A 119 18.67 5.65 -3.85
C ILE A 119 18.05 6.03 -2.50
N VAL A 120 17.54 5.03 -1.78
CA VAL A 120 17.03 5.17 -0.41
C VAL A 120 18.20 5.04 0.58
N VAL A 121 18.37 6.05 1.44
CA VAL A 121 19.41 6.12 2.47
C VAL A 121 18.94 5.47 3.77
N CYS A 122 17.69 5.75 4.16
CA CYS A 122 17.03 5.25 5.35
C CYS A 122 15.54 5.01 5.08
N SER A 123 14.92 4.07 5.79
CA SER A 123 13.49 3.74 5.70
C SER A 123 12.93 3.33 7.05
N ALA A 124 11.69 3.73 7.33
CA ALA A 124 10.89 3.28 8.45
C ALA A 124 9.45 2.94 8.01
N TYR A 125 8.81 2.04 8.74
CA TYR A 125 7.50 1.48 8.37
C TYR A 125 6.54 1.39 9.56
N GLY A 126 5.24 1.62 9.33
CA GLY A 126 4.21 1.45 10.37
C GLY A 126 4.17 0.02 10.90
N HIS A 127 4.39 -0.98 10.05
CA HIS A 127 4.42 -2.39 10.42
C HIS A 127 5.63 -2.83 11.28
N GLU A 128 6.61 -1.96 11.55
CA GLU A 128 7.70 -2.26 12.50
C GLU A 128 7.49 -1.64 13.89
N LEU A 129 6.56 -0.70 14.03
CA LEU A 129 6.20 -0.08 15.31
C LEU A 129 5.76 -1.05 16.43
N PRO A 130 5.17 -2.25 16.16
CA PRO A 130 4.87 -3.22 17.20
C PRO A 130 6.09 -3.70 18.02
N LYS A 131 7.33 -3.51 17.52
CA LYS A 131 8.56 -3.75 18.29
C LYS A 131 8.71 -2.80 19.49
N TYR A 132 8.21 -1.57 19.34
CA TYR A 132 8.26 -0.50 20.35
C TYR A 132 6.93 -0.36 21.10
N GLY A 133 6.13 -1.43 21.18
CA GLY A 133 4.87 -1.48 21.95
C GLY A 133 3.60 -1.09 21.18
N ILE A 134 3.68 -0.35 20.07
CA ILE A 134 2.50 0.08 19.28
C ILE A 134 1.97 -1.10 18.44
N LYS A 135 1.18 -1.99 19.06
CA LYS A 135 0.63 -3.20 18.41
C LYS A 135 -0.53 -2.92 17.44
N VAL A 136 -1.24 -1.80 17.62
CA VAL A 136 -2.51 -1.46 16.95
C VAL A 136 -2.47 -0.03 16.40
N GLY A 137 -3.47 0.35 15.60
CA GLY A 137 -3.61 1.74 15.14
C GLY A 137 -2.57 2.22 14.12
N LEU A 138 -1.81 1.33 13.48
CA LEU A 138 -0.60 1.57 12.65
C LEU A 138 -0.74 2.56 11.47
N THR A 139 -1.91 3.14 11.24
CA THR A 139 -2.19 4.16 10.21
C THR A 139 -2.90 5.41 10.76
N ASN A 140 -2.92 5.63 12.08
CA ASN A 140 -3.43 6.86 12.72
C ASN A 140 -2.38 8.01 12.70
N TYR A 141 -2.62 9.10 13.43
CA TYR A 141 -1.69 10.24 13.49
C TYR A 141 -0.48 9.96 14.41
N ALA A 142 -0.70 9.30 15.55
CA ALA A 142 0.33 8.92 16.50
C ALA A 142 1.38 7.94 15.91
N ALA A 143 0.92 6.93 15.16
CA ALA A 143 1.77 6.02 14.40
C ALA A 143 2.53 6.75 13.28
N ALA A 144 1.92 7.75 12.64
CA ALA A 144 2.62 8.58 11.66
C ALA A 144 3.79 9.33 12.30
N TYR A 145 3.55 10.00 13.43
CA TYR A 145 4.59 10.64 14.23
C TYR A 145 5.70 9.66 14.63
N ALA A 146 5.34 8.50 15.21
CA ALA A 146 6.30 7.47 15.61
C ALA A 146 7.14 6.94 14.42
N THR A 147 6.57 6.76 13.22
CA THR A 147 7.37 6.39 12.03
C THR A 147 8.32 7.50 11.58
N GLY A 148 7.99 8.77 11.80
CA GLY A 148 8.87 9.91 11.54
C GLY A 148 10.06 9.93 12.50
N LEU A 149 9.78 9.84 13.80
CA LEU A 149 10.79 9.80 14.87
C LEU A 149 11.76 8.63 14.67
N LEU A 150 11.24 7.44 14.35
CA LEU A 150 12.05 6.26 14.05
C LEU A 150 12.92 6.47 12.80
N LEU A 151 12.40 7.09 11.73
CA LEU A 151 13.18 7.38 10.53
C LEU A 151 14.34 8.35 10.82
N ALA A 152 14.09 9.37 11.64
CA ALA A 152 15.09 10.38 12.01
C ALA A 152 16.19 9.80 12.90
N ARG A 153 15.85 9.20 14.05
CA ARG A 153 16.85 8.60 14.96
C ARG A 153 17.67 7.51 14.25
N ARG A 154 17.04 6.68 13.41
CA ARG A 154 17.72 5.66 12.59
C ARG A 154 18.66 6.27 11.54
N HIS A 155 18.34 7.43 10.98
CA HIS A 155 19.23 8.09 10.02
C HIS A 155 20.40 8.79 10.72
N LEU A 156 20.15 9.52 11.81
CA LEU A 156 21.19 10.23 12.57
C LEU A 156 22.21 9.27 13.16
N ASN A 157 21.77 8.15 13.74
CA ASN A 157 22.66 7.08 14.23
C ASN A 157 23.55 6.51 13.10
N LYS A 158 22.98 6.30 11.90
CA LYS A 158 23.73 5.91 10.71
C LYS A 158 24.71 6.99 10.21
N LEU A 159 24.53 8.25 10.58
CA LEU A 159 25.46 9.37 10.30
C LEU A 159 26.39 9.69 11.48
N LYS A 160 26.19 9.09 12.66
CA LYS A 160 26.82 9.45 13.95
C LYS A 160 26.57 10.90 14.38
N LEU A 161 25.37 11.40 14.12
CA LEU A 161 24.89 12.73 14.52
C LEU A 161 23.77 12.68 15.58
N ASP A 162 23.52 11.49 16.14
CA ASP A 162 22.46 11.19 17.09
C ASP A 162 22.71 11.72 18.50
N SER A 163 23.98 11.92 18.90
CA SER A 163 24.35 12.55 20.16
C SER A 163 24.30 14.08 20.13
N VAL A 164 24.55 14.68 18.96
CA VAL A 164 24.44 16.12 18.70
C VAL A 164 22.96 16.47 18.58
N TYR A 165 22.34 16.13 17.46
CA TYR A 165 20.94 16.46 17.20
C TYR A 165 20.02 15.43 17.85
N LYS A 166 19.77 15.61 19.15
CA LYS A 166 18.79 14.82 19.92
C LYS A 166 17.35 15.07 19.46
N GLY A 167 17.06 16.32 19.06
CA GLY A 167 15.71 16.80 18.79
C GLY A 167 14.93 17.07 20.08
N LYS A 168 13.61 17.32 19.99
CA LYS A 168 12.79 17.71 21.13
C LYS A 168 12.37 16.48 21.95
N GLU A 169 13.06 16.22 23.07
CA GLU A 169 12.81 15.02 23.90
C GLU A 169 11.37 14.99 24.46
N ASN A 170 10.92 16.09 25.06
CA ASN A 170 9.53 16.27 25.51
C ASN A 170 8.63 16.73 24.35
N VAL A 171 7.54 16.01 24.12
CA VAL A 171 6.63 16.27 22.98
C VAL A 171 5.47 17.14 23.44
N ASP A 172 5.63 18.46 23.28
CA ASP A 172 4.63 19.46 23.69
C ASP A 172 3.75 19.95 22.54
N GLY A 173 4.01 19.49 21.31
CA GLY A 173 3.26 19.84 20.11
C GLY A 173 3.64 21.17 19.44
N GLU A 174 4.39 22.04 20.12
CA GLU A 174 4.95 23.30 19.59
C GLU A 174 5.69 23.11 18.25
N ASP A 175 5.78 24.16 17.43
CA ASP A 175 6.63 24.12 16.24
C ASP A 175 8.13 24.03 16.65
N PHE A 176 8.94 23.34 15.85
CA PHE A 176 10.36 23.08 16.16
C PHE A 176 11.13 22.77 14.89
N ASP A 177 12.04 23.66 14.53
CA ASP A 177 13.10 23.40 13.54
C ASP A 177 14.45 23.23 14.25
N VAL A 178 15.27 22.34 13.72
CA VAL A 178 16.62 22.06 14.25
C VAL A 178 17.59 23.09 13.67
N GLU A 179 18.22 23.88 14.54
CA GLU A 179 19.29 24.83 14.21
C GLU A 179 20.70 24.22 14.41
N GLN A 180 21.76 25.00 14.16
CA GLN A 180 23.14 24.54 14.30
C GLN A 180 23.70 24.83 15.70
N GLU A 181 24.00 23.77 16.45
CA GLU A 181 24.62 23.86 17.78
C GLU A 181 26.13 24.17 17.69
N GLY A 182 26.49 25.45 17.57
CA GLY A 182 27.88 25.91 17.55
C GLY A 182 28.70 25.35 16.37
N ASP A 183 29.94 24.95 16.62
CA ASP A 183 30.86 24.43 15.59
C ASP A 183 30.51 23.03 15.06
N ASN A 184 29.39 22.43 15.50
CA ASN A 184 28.96 21.12 15.01
C ASN A 184 28.53 21.17 13.53
N PRO A 185 28.67 20.07 12.76
CA PRO A 185 28.25 20.02 11.36
C PRO A 185 26.73 20.23 11.22
N ASN A 186 26.32 21.14 10.32
CA ASN A 186 24.93 21.55 10.12
C ASN A 186 23.91 20.40 10.14
N PRO A 187 22.70 20.62 10.71
CA PRO A 187 21.69 19.57 10.85
C PRO A 187 21.27 19.01 9.49
N PHE A 188 20.98 17.70 9.46
CA PHE A 188 20.67 17.02 8.21
C PHE A 188 19.37 17.56 7.60
N THR A 189 19.47 18.24 6.46
CA THR A 189 18.33 18.84 5.76
C THR A 189 17.69 17.88 4.76
N CYS A 190 16.36 17.70 4.81
CA CYS A 190 15.61 17.05 3.74
C CYS A 190 14.26 17.72 3.42
N VAL A 191 13.80 17.56 2.18
CA VAL A 191 12.58 18.22 1.65
C VAL A 191 11.41 17.24 1.56
N LEU A 192 10.23 17.63 2.04
CA LEU A 192 9.03 16.78 2.02
C LEU A 192 8.52 16.47 0.59
N ASP A 193 8.49 15.18 0.23
CA ASP A 193 7.82 14.68 -0.98
C ASP A 193 6.44 14.11 -0.61
N THR A 194 5.38 14.88 -0.87
CA THR A 194 3.96 14.49 -0.69
C THR A 194 3.41 13.63 -1.84
N GLY A 195 4.10 13.58 -2.98
CA GLY A 195 3.80 12.77 -4.15
C GLY A 195 2.52 13.14 -4.90
N LEU A 196 1.40 12.61 -4.40
CA LEU A 196 0.04 12.85 -4.91
C LEU A 196 -0.99 13.01 -3.77
N ALA A 197 -0.54 13.04 -2.51
CA ALA A 197 -1.40 13.35 -1.37
C ALA A 197 -1.78 14.84 -1.39
N ARG A 198 -3.03 15.16 -1.04
CA ARG A 198 -3.46 16.56 -0.89
C ARG A 198 -2.89 17.14 0.40
N THR A 199 -2.32 18.34 0.33
CA THR A 199 -1.78 19.10 1.46
C THR A 199 -2.90 19.85 2.20
N THR A 200 -3.73 19.12 2.95
CA THR A 200 -4.73 19.70 3.87
C THR A 200 -4.14 19.90 5.26
N THR A 201 -4.70 20.83 6.04
CA THR A 201 -4.49 20.90 7.50
C THR A 201 -4.79 19.56 8.16
N GLY A 202 -4.10 19.26 9.26
CA GLY A 202 -4.29 18.01 10.03
C GLY A 202 -3.99 16.71 9.28
N ALA A 203 -3.46 16.74 8.06
CA ALA A 203 -3.18 15.51 7.31
C ALA A 203 -2.07 14.69 8.00
N LYS A 204 -2.29 13.37 8.15
CA LYS A 204 -1.35 12.42 8.80
C LYS A 204 0.08 12.48 8.24
N LEU A 205 0.23 12.93 7.00
CA LEU A 205 1.53 13.15 6.35
C LEU A 205 2.39 14.19 7.07
N PHE A 206 1.78 15.25 7.61
CA PHE A 206 2.49 16.24 8.41
C PHE A 206 2.83 15.72 9.81
N GLY A 207 2.12 14.70 10.32
CA GLY A 207 2.52 13.97 11.53
C GLY A 207 3.85 13.23 11.35
N VAL A 208 4.05 12.58 10.20
CA VAL A 208 5.37 11.98 9.86
C VAL A 208 6.45 13.06 9.76
N MET A 209 6.13 14.20 9.16
CA MET A 209 7.05 15.34 9.06
C MET A 209 7.46 15.87 10.44
N LYS A 210 6.50 16.10 11.35
CA LYS A 210 6.75 16.58 12.71
C LYS A 210 7.60 15.60 13.52
N GLY A 211 7.32 14.30 13.42
CA GLY A 211 8.15 13.26 14.04
C GLY A 211 9.58 13.22 13.49
N VAL A 212 9.80 13.58 12.23
CA VAL A 212 11.16 13.71 11.67
C VAL A 212 11.88 14.96 12.22
N ALA A 213 11.18 16.09 12.33
CA ALA A 213 11.71 17.34 12.90
C ALA A 213 12.10 17.17 14.38
N ASP A 214 11.15 16.74 15.21
CA ASP A 214 11.36 16.46 16.64
C ASP A 214 12.38 15.34 16.90
N GLY A 215 12.70 14.55 15.87
CA GLY A 215 13.72 13.50 15.89
C GLY A 215 15.15 13.97 15.58
N GLY A 216 15.36 15.26 15.27
CA GLY A 216 16.69 15.85 15.00
C GLY A 216 17.05 16.05 13.53
N ILE A 217 16.08 16.05 12.60
CA ILE A 217 16.31 16.31 11.16
C ILE A 217 15.63 17.60 10.75
N HIS A 218 16.38 18.53 10.14
CA HIS A 218 15.82 19.78 9.64
C HIS A 218 14.95 19.54 8.40
N VAL A 219 13.67 19.94 8.45
CA VAL A 219 12.72 19.82 7.35
C VAL A 219 12.01 21.16 7.18
N PRO A 220 12.36 21.98 6.17
CA PRO A 220 11.76 23.31 6.01
C PRO A 220 10.24 23.25 5.90
N HIS A 221 9.53 23.84 6.87
CA HIS A 221 8.08 23.69 7.01
C HIS A 221 7.38 24.94 7.59
N SER A 222 6.10 24.82 7.95
CA SER A 222 5.38 25.79 8.77
C SER A 222 4.15 25.18 9.44
N GLU A 223 3.80 25.68 10.62
CA GLU A 223 2.62 25.33 11.42
C GLU A 223 1.28 25.25 10.66
N THR A 224 1.13 26.03 9.57
CA THR A 224 -0.10 26.20 8.76
C THR A 224 -0.73 24.92 8.17
N ARG A 225 -0.06 23.77 8.33
CA ARG A 225 -0.53 22.44 7.88
C ARG A 225 -0.60 21.38 8.97
N PHE A 226 -0.20 21.69 10.21
CA PHE A 226 -0.39 20.79 11.34
C PHE A 226 -1.87 20.63 11.74
N PHE A 227 -2.10 19.79 12.74
CA PHE A 227 -3.39 19.72 13.43
C PHE A 227 -3.41 20.82 14.51
N GLY A 228 -4.57 21.45 14.76
CA GLY A 228 -4.66 22.58 15.70
C GLY A 228 -4.33 23.95 15.11
N PHE A 229 -4.02 24.06 13.80
CA PHE A 229 -3.97 25.35 13.10
C PHE A 229 -5.37 25.76 12.60
N ASP A 230 -5.84 26.92 13.01
CA ASP A 230 -7.11 27.50 12.58
C ASP A 230 -6.91 28.42 11.35
N PRO A 231 -7.59 28.17 10.21
CA PRO A 231 -7.46 29.00 9.02
C PRO A 231 -8.03 30.43 9.13
N GLU A 232 -8.98 30.65 10.04
CA GLU A 232 -9.69 31.92 10.21
C GLU A 232 -8.94 32.83 11.19
N GLU A 233 -8.64 32.32 12.39
CA GLU A 233 -7.81 33.07 13.36
C GLU A 233 -6.32 33.12 12.98
N LYS A 234 -5.86 32.19 12.14
CA LYS A 234 -4.44 31.96 11.78
C LYS A 234 -3.55 31.64 12.98
N LYS A 235 -4.14 31.16 14.09
CA LYS A 235 -3.42 30.72 15.29
C LYS A 235 -3.18 29.23 15.26
N TYR A 236 -2.15 28.81 15.99
CA TYR A 236 -1.75 27.43 16.13
C TYR A 236 -1.84 26.97 17.59
N SER A 237 -2.63 25.94 17.86
CA SER A 237 -2.73 25.29 19.17
C SER A 237 -1.77 24.11 19.26
N ALA A 238 -0.64 24.32 19.94
CA ALA A 238 0.32 23.26 20.27
C ALA A 238 -0.33 22.13 21.07
N GLU A 239 -1.18 22.46 22.05
CA GLU A 239 -1.92 21.50 22.88
C GLU A 239 -2.82 20.57 22.03
N ALA A 240 -3.59 21.12 21.10
CA ALA A 240 -4.43 20.34 20.20
C ALA A 240 -3.58 19.42 19.28
N HIS A 241 -2.37 19.85 18.89
CA HIS A 241 -1.45 18.99 18.14
C HIS A 241 -0.86 17.87 19.01
N ARG A 242 -0.46 18.19 20.25
CA ARG A 242 0.04 17.25 21.26
C ARG A 242 -0.97 16.13 21.54
N ASP A 243 -2.23 16.49 21.77
CA ASP A 243 -3.36 15.57 21.91
C ASP A 243 -3.56 14.70 20.65
N ARG A 244 -3.24 15.22 19.45
CA ARG A 244 -3.27 14.45 18.20
C ARG A 244 -2.10 13.48 18.09
N ILE A 245 -0.92 13.85 18.57
CA ILE A 245 0.30 13.02 18.57
C ILE A 245 0.17 11.86 19.56
N PHE A 246 -0.29 12.10 20.79
CA PHE A 246 -0.55 11.03 21.77
C PHE A 246 -1.84 10.24 21.50
N GLY A 247 -2.65 10.65 20.50
CA GLY A 247 -3.79 9.89 20.04
C GLY A 247 -5.05 10.03 20.91
N LYS A 248 -5.15 11.06 21.76
CA LYS A 248 -6.29 11.35 22.64
C LYS A 248 -7.63 11.26 21.92
N HIS A 249 -7.73 11.85 20.73
CA HIS A 249 -8.88 11.73 19.80
C HIS A 249 -9.34 10.29 19.44
N VAL A 250 -8.53 9.27 19.70
CA VAL A 250 -8.89 7.85 19.61
C VAL A 250 -9.38 7.32 20.96
N ALA A 251 -8.75 7.73 22.07
CA ALA A 251 -9.22 7.44 23.43
C ALA A 251 -10.59 8.06 23.72
N ASP A 252 -10.82 9.31 23.32
CA ASP A 252 -12.10 10.03 23.44
C ASP A 252 -13.20 9.27 22.67
N TYR A 253 -12.91 8.89 21.41
CA TYR A 253 -13.84 8.13 20.56
C TYR A 253 -14.03 6.68 21.04
N MET A 254 -13.04 6.10 21.76
CA MET A 254 -13.19 4.82 22.45
C MET A 254 -14.08 4.92 23.68
N ALA A 255 -14.07 6.04 24.42
CA ALA A 255 -14.98 6.27 25.55
C ALA A 255 -16.42 6.48 25.05
N HIS A 256 -16.60 7.43 24.13
CA HIS A 256 -17.89 7.77 23.52
C HIS A 256 -18.63 6.52 22.98
N LEU A 257 -17.95 5.65 22.24
CA LEU A 257 -18.56 4.41 21.74
C LEU A 257 -18.76 3.33 22.81
N LYS A 258 -17.99 3.32 23.90
CA LYS A 258 -18.20 2.39 25.02
C LYS A 258 -19.44 2.79 25.85
N GLU A 259 -19.84 4.06 25.79
CA GLU A 259 -21.03 4.61 26.45
C GLU A 259 -22.28 4.54 25.56
N GLU A 260 -22.18 4.81 24.25
CA GLU A 260 -23.31 4.80 23.32
C GLU A 260 -23.67 3.41 22.75
N ASP A 261 -22.68 2.67 22.22
CA ASP A 261 -22.91 1.47 21.40
C ASP A 261 -21.76 0.47 21.55
N GLU A 262 -21.94 -0.46 22.49
CA GLU A 262 -20.95 -1.51 22.77
C GLU A 262 -20.73 -2.46 21.57
N GLU A 263 -21.68 -2.59 20.63
CA GLU A 263 -21.50 -3.39 19.40
C GLU A 263 -20.61 -2.66 18.38
N ALA A 264 -20.83 -1.36 18.17
CA ALA A 264 -19.94 -0.52 17.37
C ALA A 264 -18.54 -0.46 18.00
N TYR A 265 -18.44 -0.35 19.32
CA TYR A 265 -17.17 -0.43 20.04
C TYR A 265 -16.46 -1.76 19.77
N LYS A 266 -17.12 -2.90 20.02
CA LYS A 266 -16.60 -4.25 19.74
C LYS A 266 -16.17 -4.42 18.28
N ARG A 267 -16.94 -3.87 17.33
CA ARG A 267 -16.67 -3.93 15.89
C ARG A 267 -15.43 -3.12 15.50
N GLN A 268 -15.36 -1.86 15.89
CA GLN A 268 -14.26 -0.96 15.51
C GLN A 268 -12.96 -1.28 16.28
N PHE A 269 -13.06 -1.48 17.59
CA PHE A 269 -11.91 -1.65 18.49
C PHE A 269 -11.58 -3.12 18.80
N SER A 270 -12.13 -4.08 18.05
CA SER A 270 -11.85 -5.52 18.16
C SER A 270 -10.37 -5.90 18.32
N GLN A 271 -9.44 -5.15 17.73
CA GLN A 271 -7.99 -5.39 17.85
C GLN A 271 -7.37 -4.76 19.12
N PHE A 272 -7.95 -3.68 19.65
CA PHE A 272 -7.52 -3.07 20.91
C PHE A 272 -7.94 -3.97 22.09
N ILE A 273 -9.19 -4.43 22.09
CA ILE A 273 -9.73 -5.41 23.04
C ILE A 273 -8.85 -6.67 23.07
N LYS A 274 -8.51 -7.24 21.90
CA LYS A 274 -7.62 -8.40 21.78
C LYS A 274 -6.17 -8.19 22.24
N ASN A 275 -5.74 -6.95 22.46
CA ASN A 275 -4.41 -6.62 22.96
C ASN A 275 -4.42 -6.05 24.39
N GLY A 276 -5.60 -5.92 25.03
CA GLY A 276 -5.74 -5.34 26.36
C GLY A 276 -5.43 -3.84 26.42
N ILE A 277 -5.75 -3.08 25.36
CA ILE A 277 -5.46 -1.64 25.26
C ILE A 277 -6.76 -0.85 25.44
N GLU A 278 -6.86 -0.11 26.56
CA GLU A 278 -8.00 0.76 26.89
C GLU A 278 -7.67 2.25 26.64
N SER A 279 -8.69 3.11 26.64
CA SER A 279 -8.58 4.55 26.34
C SER A 279 -7.52 5.26 27.17
N GLY A 280 -7.54 5.12 28.50
CA GLY A 280 -6.56 5.74 29.40
C GLY A 280 -5.12 5.25 29.19
N THR A 281 -4.92 3.99 28.76
CA THR A 281 -3.58 3.42 28.54
C THR A 281 -2.91 3.89 27.24
N LEU A 282 -3.66 4.57 26.36
CA LEU A 282 -3.25 4.87 25.00
C LEU A 282 -2.10 5.88 24.94
N GLU A 283 -2.13 6.93 25.77
CA GLU A 283 -1.08 7.96 25.83
C GLU A 283 0.25 7.38 26.34
N GLU A 284 0.21 6.59 27.41
CA GLU A 284 1.39 5.89 27.94
C GLU A 284 2.04 4.97 26.92
N MET A 285 1.24 4.25 26.12
CA MET A 285 1.74 3.38 25.06
C MET A 285 2.58 4.17 24.04
N TYR A 286 2.19 5.39 23.68
CA TYR A 286 2.97 6.21 22.75
C TYR A 286 4.20 6.83 23.39
N LYS A 287 4.13 7.30 24.65
CA LYS A 287 5.32 7.79 25.40
C LYS A 287 6.43 6.73 25.48
N LYS A 288 6.07 5.54 26.00
CA LYS A 288 6.97 4.38 26.10
C LYS A 288 7.51 3.94 24.73
N ALA A 289 6.73 4.09 23.66
CA ALA A 289 7.20 3.85 22.30
C ALA A 289 8.20 4.90 21.80
N HIS A 290 8.03 6.18 22.14
CA HIS A 290 8.96 7.25 21.76
C HIS A 290 10.31 7.11 22.48
N GLU A 291 10.28 6.74 23.76
CA GLU A 291 11.45 6.34 24.56
C GLU A 291 12.18 5.14 23.93
N ALA A 292 11.47 4.05 23.66
CA ALA A 292 12.04 2.85 23.05
C ALA A 292 12.61 3.09 21.64
N ILE A 293 12.00 3.98 20.84
CA ILE A 293 12.51 4.41 19.53
C ILE A 293 13.79 5.25 19.66
N ARG A 294 13.94 6.03 20.74
CA ARG A 294 15.18 6.80 21.01
C ARG A 294 16.31 5.92 21.54
N ALA A 295 16.00 4.91 22.34
CA ALA A 295 16.97 3.92 22.82
C ALA A 295 17.49 3.04 21.67
N ASP A 296 16.59 2.43 20.88
CA ASP A 296 16.95 1.36 19.93
C ASP A 296 16.38 1.59 18.51
N PRO A 297 16.79 2.65 17.77
CA PRO A 297 16.26 2.95 16.44
C PRO A 297 16.71 1.98 15.33
N SER A 298 17.38 0.87 15.68
CA SER A 298 18.06 -0.03 14.74
C SER A 298 17.09 -0.75 13.77
N PHE A 299 17.60 -1.26 12.64
CA PHE A 299 16.81 -2.05 11.69
C PHE A 299 17.20 -3.53 11.74
N THR A 300 16.49 -4.31 12.54
CA THR A 300 16.60 -5.77 12.57
C THR A 300 16.01 -6.41 11.29
N LYS A 301 16.90 -6.71 10.35
CA LYS A 301 16.61 -7.37 9.06
C LYS A 301 16.16 -8.83 9.30
N LYS A 302 14.98 -9.18 8.78
CA LYS A 302 14.45 -10.55 8.84
C LYS A 302 15.30 -11.52 8.02
N GLU A 303 15.64 -12.67 8.58
CA GLU A 303 16.42 -13.70 7.90
C GLU A 303 15.73 -14.26 6.65
N PRO A 304 16.49 -14.58 5.59
CA PRO A 304 15.95 -15.22 4.40
C PRO A 304 15.64 -16.70 4.71
N LYS A 305 14.36 -17.09 4.61
CA LYS A 305 13.98 -18.51 4.65
C LYS A 305 14.66 -19.25 3.50
N LYS A 306 15.24 -20.43 3.77
CA LYS A 306 15.90 -21.29 2.77
C LYS A 306 15.00 -21.45 1.52
N PRO A 307 15.57 -21.38 0.30
CA PRO A 307 14.77 -21.45 -0.92
C PRO A 307 14.06 -22.80 -1.01
N LYS A 308 12.72 -22.78 -0.99
CA LYS A 308 11.91 -23.90 -1.45
C LYS A 308 12.03 -24.01 -2.97
N GLU A 309 11.79 -25.19 -3.51
CA GLU A 309 11.68 -25.42 -4.97
C GLU A 309 10.82 -24.34 -5.64
N GLN A 310 11.27 -23.87 -6.81
CA GLN A 310 10.74 -22.65 -7.43
C GLN A 310 9.38 -22.89 -8.11
N LYS A 311 8.31 -23.03 -7.30
CA LYS A 311 6.93 -23.19 -7.78
C LYS A 311 6.50 -22.02 -8.68
N TYR A 312 6.29 -22.31 -9.96
CA TYR A 312 5.95 -21.32 -10.97
C TYR A 312 4.42 -21.21 -11.14
N TRP A 313 3.83 -20.23 -10.45
CA TRP A 313 2.38 -20.00 -10.39
C TRP A 313 1.77 -19.41 -11.67
N ASN A 314 2.59 -18.76 -12.50
CA ASN A 314 2.13 -18.16 -13.75
C ASN A 314 2.04 -19.23 -14.85
N LYS A 315 1.27 -18.95 -15.92
CA LYS A 315 1.36 -19.79 -17.13
C LYS A 315 2.66 -19.48 -17.89
N LYS A 316 3.41 -20.50 -18.31
CA LYS A 316 4.59 -20.31 -19.18
C LYS A 316 4.14 -19.64 -20.48
N LYS A 317 4.95 -18.70 -21.00
CA LYS A 317 4.67 -18.06 -22.29
C LYS A 317 4.86 -19.09 -23.40
N TYR A 318 3.81 -19.36 -24.17
CA TYR A 318 3.90 -20.22 -25.37
C TYR A 318 5.05 -19.77 -26.29
N THR A 319 5.86 -20.73 -26.71
CA THR A 319 6.88 -20.63 -27.75
C THR A 319 6.27 -20.30 -29.12
N LEU A 320 7.11 -20.09 -30.15
CA LEU A 320 6.62 -19.84 -31.51
C LEU A 320 5.99 -21.10 -32.14
N THR A 321 6.57 -22.27 -31.88
CA THR A 321 6.08 -23.56 -32.39
C THR A 321 4.71 -23.92 -31.82
N GLU A 322 4.53 -23.84 -30.51
CA GLU A 322 3.21 -24.05 -29.86
C GLU A 322 2.14 -23.10 -30.40
N ARG A 323 2.50 -21.83 -30.70
CA ARG A 323 1.57 -20.86 -31.31
C ARG A 323 1.21 -21.24 -32.75
N LYS A 324 2.18 -21.64 -33.57
CA LYS A 324 1.94 -22.10 -34.95
C LYS A 324 1.02 -23.32 -34.95
N HIS A 325 1.34 -24.35 -34.16
CA HIS A 325 0.54 -25.57 -34.00
C HIS A 325 -0.88 -25.24 -33.53
N ARG A 326 -1.04 -24.43 -32.48
CA ARG A 326 -2.38 -24.01 -32.00
C ARG A 326 -3.22 -23.28 -33.06
N VAL A 327 -2.60 -22.50 -33.95
CA VAL A 327 -3.31 -21.84 -35.05
C VAL A 327 -3.67 -22.82 -36.16
N ALA A 328 -2.79 -23.76 -36.51
CA ALA A 328 -3.07 -24.81 -37.49
C ALA A 328 -4.25 -25.68 -37.04
N ASN A 329 -4.21 -26.22 -35.82
CA ASN A 329 -5.25 -27.10 -35.30
C ASN A 329 -6.58 -26.36 -35.15
N ARG A 330 -6.57 -25.07 -34.79
CA ARG A 330 -7.79 -24.25 -34.74
C ARG A 330 -8.38 -23.96 -36.12
N LYS A 331 -7.55 -23.85 -37.18
CA LYS A 331 -8.04 -23.76 -38.56
C LYS A 331 -8.67 -25.08 -39.02
N ALA A 332 -7.99 -26.21 -38.81
CA ALA A 332 -8.49 -27.53 -39.19
C ALA A 332 -9.84 -27.85 -38.51
N TYR A 333 -9.95 -27.59 -37.21
CA TYR A 333 -11.20 -27.75 -36.46
C TYR A 333 -12.36 -26.88 -36.98
N LEU A 334 -12.08 -25.61 -37.32
CA LEU A 334 -13.11 -24.71 -37.88
C LEU A 334 -13.53 -25.10 -39.30
N LEU A 335 -12.62 -25.66 -40.11
CA LEU A 335 -12.96 -26.21 -41.43
C LEU A 335 -13.83 -27.46 -41.29
N HIS A 336 -13.48 -28.38 -40.39
CA HIS A 336 -14.29 -29.57 -40.11
C HIS A 336 -15.71 -29.23 -39.67
N LEU A 337 -15.88 -28.28 -38.74
CA LEU A 337 -17.19 -27.78 -38.32
C LEU A 337 -17.99 -27.16 -39.48
N LYS A 338 -17.33 -26.40 -40.37
CA LYS A 338 -18.00 -25.80 -41.54
C LYS A 338 -18.55 -26.90 -42.46
N ASN A 339 -17.71 -27.88 -42.81
CA ASN A 339 -18.11 -29.00 -43.67
C ASN A 339 -19.25 -29.83 -43.05
N GLN A 340 -19.27 -29.99 -41.72
CA GLN A 340 -20.39 -30.64 -41.01
C GLN A 340 -21.68 -29.82 -41.07
N GLN A 341 -21.60 -28.49 -40.98
CA GLN A 341 -22.78 -27.62 -41.13
C GLN A 341 -23.33 -27.66 -42.56
N GLU A 342 -22.47 -27.72 -43.57
CA GLU A 342 -22.88 -27.81 -44.98
C GLU A 342 -23.53 -29.17 -45.27
N ALA A 343 -22.95 -30.27 -44.80
CA ALA A 343 -23.54 -31.61 -44.93
C ALA A 343 -24.89 -31.81 -44.18
N VAL A 344 -25.24 -30.91 -43.23
CA VAL A 344 -26.52 -30.89 -42.50
C VAL A 344 -27.49 -29.84 -43.07
N LEU A 345 -27.10 -29.15 -44.15
CA LEU A 345 -27.96 -28.27 -44.95
C LEU A 345 -28.23 -28.82 -46.36
N GLU A 346 -27.44 -29.81 -46.79
CA GLU A 346 -27.55 -30.49 -48.10
C GLU A 346 -28.32 -31.83 -48.03
N GLY A 347 -28.74 -32.28 -46.84
CA GLY A 347 -29.52 -33.51 -46.61
C GLY A 347 -30.53 -33.35 -45.48
#